data_AF-A0A1Q6XTG7-F1
#
_entry.id   AF-A0A1Q6XTG7-F1
#
_cell.length_a   1.000
_cell.length_b   1.000
_cell.length_c   1.000
_cell.angle_alpha   90.00
_cell.angle_beta   90.00
_cell.angle_gamma   90.00
#
_symmetry.space_group_name_H-M   'P 1'
#
loop_
_entity.id
_entity.type
_entity.pdbx_description
1 polymer ?
#
loop_
_entity_poly.entity_id
_entity_poly.type
_entity_poly.pdbx_seq_one_letter_code
_entity_poly.pdbx_strand_id
1 'polypeptide(L)'
;MNKMTSLGMDERLERVLAYSLGWISGLILFFLEKNRNVRWHAVQSMVTFGSLSILMFAISLLRGFLAWIPLLGWLTSAGLGLLLSALWWVTIILWVWLIIMAFVKE
;
A
#
# COMPACT_ATOMS: atom_id res chain seq x y z
N MET A 1 21.12 7.13 -15.89
CA MET A 1 22.30 7.41 -15.04
C MET A 1 21.97 6.94 -13.65
N ASN A 2 22.65 5.90 -13.17
CA ASN A 2 22.48 5.41 -11.81
C ASN A 2 23.02 6.48 -10.85
N LYS A 3 22.12 7.19 -10.19
CA LYS A 3 22.48 8.14 -9.14
C LYS A 3 22.54 7.38 -7.83
N MET A 4 23.65 7.57 -7.13
CA MET A 4 23.79 7.10 -5.75
C MET A 4 22.93 7.98 -4.85
N THR A 5 22.19 7.35 -3.96
CA THR A 5 21.29 7.96 -2.97
C THR A 5 22.02 8.18 -1.64
N SER A 6 21.30 8.70 -0.64
CA SER A 6 21.89 8.92 0.68
C SER A 6 22.21 7.64 1.46
N LEU A 7 21.55 6.52 1.12
CA LEU A 7 21.90 5.19 1.65
C LEU A 7 23.00 4.48 0.83
N GLY A 8 23.56 5.13 -0.19
CA GLY A 8 24.63 4.58 -1.02
C GLY A 8 24.18 3.47 -1.96
N MET A 9 22.86 3.37 -2.23
CA MET A 9 22.31 2.43 -3.20
C MET A 9 21.96 3.15 -4.50
N ASP A 10 21.63 2.34 -5.50
CA ASP A 10 21.08 2.82 -6.75
C ASP A 10 19.67 3.41 -6.53
N GLU A 11 19.45 4.64 -6.99
CA GLU A 11 18.14 5.30 -6.93
C GLU A 11 17.01 4.42 -7.48
N ARG A 12 17.24 3.71 -8.58
CA ARG A 12 16.24 2.83 -9.20
C ARG A 12 15.84 1.68 -8.30
N LEU A 13 16.81 1.09 -7.59
CA LEU A 13 16.55 0.01 -6.65
C LEU A 13 15.79 0.52 -5.43
N GLU A 14 16.17 1.68 -4.90
CA GLU A 14 15.48 2.24 -3.73
C GLU A 14 14.03 2.64 -4.00
N ARG A 15 13.73 3.16 -5.20
CA ARG A 15 12.34 3.42 -5.60
C ARG A 15 11.50 2.14 -5.59
N VAL A 16 12.06 1.02 -6.02
CA VAL A 16 11.38 -0.29 -5.94
C VAL A 16 11.26 -0.74 -4.47
N LEU A 17 12.31 -0.55 -3.67
CA LEU A 17 12.28 -0.87 -2.24
C LEU A 17 11.19 -0.14 -1.49
N ALA A 18 10.81 1.08 -1.90
CA ALA A 18 9.68 1.81 -1.32
C ALA A 18 8.38 1.00 -1.31
N TYR A 19 8.20 0.09 -2.25
CA TYR A 19 7.01 -0.76 -2.39
C TYR A 19 7.17 -2.15 -1.80
N SER A 20 8.38 -2.57 -1.38
CA SER A 20 8.68 -3.96 -0.98
C SER A 20 7.82 -4.50 0.17
N LEU A 21 7.53 -3.66 1.18
CA LEU A 21 6.71 -3.99 2.34
C LEU A 21 5.47 -3.07 2.42
N GLY A 22 4.98 -2.64 1.26
CA GLY A 22 3.87 -1.68 1.16
C GLY A 22 4.18 -0.38 1.88
N TRP A 23 3.27 0.07 2.74
CA TRP A 23 3.40 1.37 3.40
C TRP A 23 4.53 1.42 4.44
N ILE A 24 4.97 0.27 4.97
CA ILE A 24 6.04 0.20 5.97
C ILE A 24 7.38 0.58 5.35
N SER A 25 7.71 0.00 4.19
CA SER A 25 8.93 0.37 3.47
C SER A 25 8.90 1.82 3.00
N GLY A 26 7.72 2.30 2.57
CA GLY A 26 7.52 3.71 2.24
C GLY A 26 7.77 4.64 3.43
N LEU A 27 7.26 4.30 4.61
CA LEU A 27 7.48 5.07 5.83
C LEU A 27 8.98 5.15 6.20
N ILE A 28 9.67 4.01 6.15
CA ILE A 28 11.11 3.92 6.47
C ILE A 28 11.92 4.80 5.52
N LEU A 29 11.74 4.63 4.20
CA LEU A 29 12.50 5.40 3.21
C LEU A 29 12.14 6.88 3.21
N PHE A 30 10.91 7.25 3.58
CA PHE A 30 10.53 8.66 3.68
C PHE A 30 11.36 9.43 4.72
N PHE A 31 11.69 8.76 5.84
CA PHE A 31 12.51 9.34 6.92
C PHE A 31 14.00 9.20 6.69
N LEU A 32 14.46 8.08 6.11
CA LEU A 32 15.89 7.81 5.95
C LEU A 32 16.50 8.43 4.70
N GLU A 33 15.76 8.45 3.59
CA GLU A 33 16.32 8.87 2.30
C GLU A 33 16.18 10.38 2.07
N LYS A 34 17.20 11.01 1.48
CA LYS A 34 17.23 12.44 1.14
C LYS A 34 16.99 12.71 -0.34
N ASN A 35 17.20 11.74 -1.22
CA ASN A 35 16.92 11.83 -2.65
C ASN A 35 15.44 12.10 -2.89
N ARG A 36 15.13 13.22 -3.54
CA ARG A 36 13.75 13.67 -3.78
C ARG A 36 12.91 12.65 -4.54
N ASN A 37 13.51 11.91 -5.48
CA ASN A 37 12.79 10.93 -6.28
C ASN A 37 12.40 9.70 -5.45
N VAL A 38 13.35 9.13 -4.71
CA VAL A 38 13.06 8.01 -3.79
C VAL A 38 12.02 8.42 -2.74
N ARG A 39 12.15 9.63 -2.17
CA ARG A 39 11.16 10.15 -1.21
C ARG A 39 9.76 10.28 -1.81
N TRP A 40 9.63 10.61 -3.09
CA TRP A 40 8.33 10.63 -3.75
C TRP A 40 7.69 9.24 -3.81
N HIS A 41 8.44 8.23 -4.22
CA HIS A 41 7.96 6.84 -4.21
C HIS A 41 7.68 6.33 -2.78
N ALA A 42 8.48 6.76 -1.81
CA ALA A 42 8.29 6.44 -0.41
C ALA A 42 6.97 7.01 0.12
N VAL A 43 6.67 8.29 -0.13
CA VAL A 43 5.39 8.92 0.22
C VAL A 43 4.23 8.26 -0.53
N GLN A 44 4.38 8.00 -1.83
CA GLN A 44 3.36 7.36 -2.63
C GLN A 44 3.01 5.98 -2.05
N SER A 45 4.01 5.16 -1.77
CA SER A 45 3.80 3.84 -1.15
C SER A 45 3.14 3.96 0.23
N MET A 46 3.65 4.85 1.08
CA MET A 46 3.13 5.08 2.42
C MET A 46 1.65 5.49 2.40
N VAL A 47 1.31 6.50 1.61
CA VAL A 47 -0.07 7.03 1.55
C VAL A 47 -1.00 6.02 0.87
N THR A 48 -0.60 5.42 -0.25
CA THR A 48 -1.44 4.47 -0.99
C THR A 48 -1.74 3.23 -0.17
N PHE A 49 -0.71 2.49 0.27
CA PHE A 49 -0.93 1.24 0.99
C PHE A 49 -1.39 1.47 2.43
N GLY A 50 -1.02 2.60 3.06
CA GLY A 50 -1.46 2.94 4.40
C GLY A 50 -2.95 3.25 4.43
N SER A 51 -3.42 4.08 3.50
CA SER A 51 -4.85 4.41 3.38
C SER A 51 -5.69 3.19 3.05
N LEU A 52 -5.24 2.34 2.12
CA LEU A 52 -5.91 1.07 1.79
C LEU A 52 -5.96 0.13 3.00
N SER A 53 -4.87 0.01 3.75
CA SER A 53 -4.82 -0.82 4.97
C SER A 53 -5.82 -0.33 6.02
N ILE A 54 -5.86 0.98 6.27
CA ILE A 54 -6.80 1.59 7.24
C ILE A 54 -8.25 1.38 6.79
N LEU A 55 -8.54 1.57 5.49
CA LEU A 55 -9.88 1.37 4.94
C LEU A 55 -10.34 -0.09 5.10
N MET A 56 -9.51 -1.06 4.70
CA MET A 56 -9.82 -2.49 4.84
C MET A 56 -9.99 -2.89 6.30
N PHE A 57 -9.17 -2.33 7.20
CA PHE A 57 -9.30 -2.55 8.63
C PHE A 57 -10.63 -2.01 9.16
N ALA A 58 -11.01 -0.78 8.80
CA ALA A 58 -12.28 -0.18 9.20
C ALA A 58 -13.50 -0.99 8.70
N ILE A 59 -13.48 -1.46 7.45
CA ILE A 59 -14.54 -2.32 6.91
C ILE A 59 -14.58 -3.68 7.64
N SER A 60 -13.42 -4.24 7.97
CA SER A 60 -13.33 -5.51 8.72
C SER A 60 -13.88 -5.36 10.13
N LEU A 61 -13.59 -4.24 10.81
CA LEU A 61 -14.19 -3.92 12.10
C LEU A 61 -15.70 -3.77 12.00
N LEU A 62 -16.21 -3.02 11.01
CA LEU A 62 -17.65 -2.84 10.79
C LEU A 62 -18.35 -4.19 10.56
N ARG A 63 -17.78 -5.05 9.70
CA ARG A 63 -18.29 -6.40 9.48
C ARG A 63 -18.31 -7.22 10.76
N GLY A 64 -17.25 -7.11 11.56
CA GLY A 64 -17.15 -7.73 12.87
C GLY A 64 -18.28 -7.30 13.79
N PHE A 65 -18.51 -5.99 13.96
CA PHE A 65 -19.60 -5.46 14.80
C PHE A 65 -20.99 -5.88 14.31
N LEU A 66 -21.26 -5.80 13.01
CA LEU A 66 -22.57 -6.18 12.45
C LEU A 66 -22.88 -7.67 12.59
N ALA A 67 -21.84 -8.53 12.60
CA ALA A 67 -22.00 -9.98 12.76
C ALA A 67 -22.59 -10.38 14.12
N TRP A 68 -22.52 -9.53 15.16
CA TRP A 68 -23.12 -9.79 16.47
C TRP A 68 -24.64 -9.69 16.46
N ILE A 69 -25.22 -9.04 15.45
CA ILE A 69 -26.67 -8.89 15.29
C ILE A 69 -27.13 -9.89 14.22
N PRO A 70 -27.86 -10.97 14.56
CA PRO A 70 -28.08 -12.10 13.65
C PRO A 70 -28.62 -11.71 12.27
N LEU A 71 -29.67 -10.89 12.22
CA LEU A 71 -30.30 -10.48 10.97
C LEU A 71 -29.41 -9.54 10.14
N LEU A 72 -28.80 -8.53 10.77
CA LEU A 72 -27.92 -7.56 10.10
C LEU A 72 -26.61 -8.20 9.64
N GLY A 73 -26.05 -9.08 10.46
CA GLY A 73 -24.85 -9.85 10.15
C GLY A 73 -25.06 -10.71 8.92
N TRP A 74 -26.16 -11.46 8.88
CA TRP A 74 -26.52 -12.25 7.69
C TRP A 74 -26.67 -11.37 6.45
N LEU A 75 -27.45 -10.28 6.54
CA LEU A 75 -27.75 -9.39 5.41
C LEU A 75 -26.51 -8.68 4.84
N THR A 76 -25.56 -8.29 5.69
CA THR A 76 -24.39 -7.48 5.30
C THR A 76 -23.12 -8.29 5.02
N SER A 77 -23.06 -9.54 5.49
CA SER A 77 -21.87 -10.39 5.42
C SER A 77 -21.31 -10.57 4.01
N ALA A 78 -22.18 -10.89 3.04
CA ALA A 78 -21.79 -11.15 1.66
C ALA A 78 -21.28 -9.88 0.97
N GLY A 79 -21.99 -8.75 1.13
CA GLY A 79 -21.61 -7.47 0.53
C GLY A 79 -20.27 -6.95 1.05
N LEU A 80 -20.09 -6.93 2.38
CA LEU A 80 -18.83 -6.49 2.99
C LEU A 80 -17.68 -7.45 2.68
N GLY A 81 -17.95 -8.76 2.58
CA GLY A 81 -16.97 -9.77 2.17
C GLY A 81 -16.51 -9.56 0.73
N LEU A 82 -17.43 -9.35 -0.20
CA LEU A 82 -17.10 -9.05 -1.61
C LEU A 82 -16.33 -7.74 -1.75
N LEU A 83 -16.70 -6.70 -0.99
CA LEU A 83 -15.98 -5.43 -0.98
C LEU A 83 -14.53 -5.59 -0.50
N LEU A 84 -14.30 -6.34 0.59
CA LEU A 84 -12.94 -6.63 1.08
C LEU A 84 -12.12 -7.42 0.04
N SER A 85 -12.72 -8.43 -0.58
CA SER A 85 -12.08 -9.20 -1.65
C SER A 85 -11.72 -8.32 -2.85
N ALA A 86 -12.60 -7.42 -3.26
CA ALA A 86 -12.34 -6.49 -4.35
C ALA A 86 -11.19 -5.51 -4.01
N LEU A 87 -11.19 -4.93 -2.81
CA LEU A 87 -10.12 -4.04 -2.34
C LEU A 87 -8.77 -4.77 -2.28
N TRP A 88 -8.76 -6.05 -1.90
CA TRP A 88 -7.54 -6.85 -1.89
C TRP A 88 -6.95 -7.01 -3.30
N TRP A 89 -7.79 -7.37 -4.28
CA TRP A 89 -7.34 -7.48 -5.69
C TRP A 89 -6.87 -6.15 -6.25
N VAL A 90 -7.59 -5.05 -5.98
CA VAL A 90 -7.17 -3.70 -6.36
C VAL A 90 -5.81 -3.37 -5.75
N THR A 91 -5.58 -3.73 -4.49
CA THR A 91 -4.30 -3.51 -3.80
C THR A 91 -3.16 -4.28 -4.49
N ILE A 92 -3.36 -5.55 -4.84
CA ILE A 92 -2.36 -6.36 -5.54
C ILE A 92 -2.05 -5.80 -6.93
N ILE A 93 -3.07 -5.46 -7.71
CA ILE A 93 -2.90 -4.89 -9.06
C ILE A 93 -2.13 -3.58 -8.98
N LEU A 94 -2.52 -2.70 -8.05
CA LEU A 94 -1.86 -1.42 -7.84
C LEU A 94 -0.41 -1.61 -7.37
N TRP A 95 -0.16 -2.58 -6.49
CA TRP A 95 1.18 -2.90 -6.00
C TRP A 95 2.13 -3.34 -7.11
N VAL A 96 1.72 -4.30 -7.93
CA VAL A 96 2.51 -4.77 -9.07
C VAL A 96 2.74 -3.63 -10.07
N TRP A 97 1.69 -2.87 -10.39
CA TRP A 97 1.79 -1.74 -11.30
C TRP A 97 2.81 -0.70 -10.81
N LEU A 98 2.77 -0.33 -9.53
CA LEU A 98 3.69 0.66 -8.96
C LEU A 98 5.14 0.18 -8.94
N ILE A 99 5.39 -1.11 -8.66
CA ILE A 99 6.74 -1.69 -8.75
C ILE A 99 7.27 -1.59 -10.18
N ILE A 100 6.47 -2.00 -11.18
CA ILE A 100 6.88 -1.95 -12.58
C ILE A 100 7.18 -0.51 -13.00
N MET A 101 6.30 0.42 -12.65
CA MET A 101 6.47 1.84 -13.00
C MET A 101 7.70 2.46 -12.34
N ALA A 102 7.94 2.18 -11.06
CA ALA A 102 9.13 2.65 -10.34
C ALA A 102 10.44 2.10 -10.93
N PHE A 103 10.39 0.90 -11.52
CA PHE A 103 11.54 0.32 -12.19
C PHE A 103 11.72 0.81 -13.63
N VAL A 104 10.64 1.05 -14.38
CA VAL A 104 10.72 1.27 -15.84
C VAL A 104 10.69 2.74 -16.25
N LYS A 105 9.84 3.55 -15.63
CA LYS A 105 9.40 4.83 -16.21
C LYS A 105 10.07 6.07 -15.62
N GLU A 106 10.92 5.88 -14.62
CA GLU A 106 11.64 6.91 -13.88
C GLU A 106 13.15 6.63 -13.92
#